data_AF-A0A1C6REY0-F1
#
_entry.id   AF-A0A1C6REY0-F1
#
_cell.length_a   1.000
_cell.length_b   1.000
_cell.length_c   1.000
_cell.angle_alpha   90.00
_cell.angle_beta   90.00
_cell.angle_gamma   90.00
#
_symmetry.space_group_name_H-M   'P 1'
#
loop_
_entity.id
_entity.type
_entity.pdbx_description
1 polymer ?
#
loop_
_entity_poly.entity_id
_entity_poly.type
_entity_poly.pdbx_seq_one_letter_code
_entity_poly.pdbx_strand_id
1 'polypeptide(L)' 'MTARRTPLLIQTAWYVLEYHRHHRCPHCTDSGWCQDVQIARTRITAWYRFRQR' A
#
# COMPACT_ATOMS: atom_id res chain seq x y z
N MET A 1 1.53 -10.97 -25.20
CA MET A 1 2.14 -10.43 -23.96
C MET A 1 1.05 -10.27 -22.91
N THR A 2 0.87 -11.25 -22.02
CA THR A 2 -0.06 -11.12 -20.90
C THR A 2 0.52 -10.10 -19.91
N ALA A 3 0.07 -8.85 -19.98
CA ALA A 3 0.35 -7.88 -18.92
C ALA A 3 -0.15 -8.51 -17.61
N ARG A 4 0.76 -8.94 -16.73
CA ARG A 4 0.42 -9.47 -15.41
C ARG A 4 -0.34 -8.36 -14.69
N ARG A 5 -1.67 -8.42 -14.71
CA ARG A 5 -2.53 -7.48 -13.99
C ARG A 5 -2.11 -7.50 -12.53
N THR A 6 -1.83 -6.32 -11.99
CA THR A 6 -1.47 -6.15 -10.58
C THR A 6 -2.54 -6.83 -9.72
N PRO A 7 -2.17 -7.72 -8.78
CA PRO A 7 -3.15 -8.39 -7.92
C PRO A 7 -4.03 -7.38 -7.19
N LEU A 8 -5.30 -7.72 -6.97
CA LEU A 8 -6.25 -6.83 -6.27
C LEU A 8 -5.71 -6.37 -4.91
N LEU A 9 -5.02 -7.26 -4.19
CA LEU A 9 -4.36 -6.97 -2.91
C LEU A 9 -3.33 -5.83 -2.99
N ILE A 10 -2.66 -5.68 -4.13
CA ILE A 10 -1.67 -4.62 -4.35
C ILE A 10 -2.36 -3.34 -4.80
N GLN A 11 -3.44 -3.45 -5.59
CA GLN A 11 -4.26 -2.29 -5.96
C GLN A 11 -4.89 -1.64 -4.71
N THR A 12 -5.46 -2.45 -3.80
CA THR A 12 -6.02 -1.94 -2.54
C THR A 12 -4.97 -1.33 -1.63
N ALA A 13 -3.74 -1.89 -1.60
CA ALA A 13 -2.63 -1.29 -0.88
C ALA A 13 -2.29 0.11 -1.41
N TRP A 14 -2.29 0.32 -2.73
CA TRP A 14 -2.10 1.65 -3.31
C TRP A 14 -3.22 2.62 -2.93
N TYR A 15 -4.49 2.18 -2.97
CA TYR A 15 -5.61 2.99 -2.53
C TYR A 15 -5.51 3.42 -1.06
N VAL A 16 -5.05 2.54 -0.17
CA VAL A 16 -4.83 2.91 1.24
C VAL A 16 -3.81 4.04 1.37
N LEU A 17 -2.71 3.98 0.61
CA LEU A 17 -1.69 5.03 0.64
C LEU A 17 -2.19 6.35 0.05
N GLU A 18 -2.94 6.28 -1.05
CA GLU A 18 -3.55 7.45 -1.68
C GLU A 18 -4.56 8.11 -0.75
N TYR A 19 -5.46 7.32 -0.16
CA TYR A 19 -6.42 7.83 0.82
C TYR A 19 -5.70 8.53 1.98
N HIS A 20 -4.66 7.91 2.56
CA HIS A 20 -3.90 8.49 3.67
C HIS A 20 -3.04 9.71 3.30
N ARG A 21 -2.80 9.94 2.00
CA ARG A 21 -2.13 11.16 1.52
C ARG A 21 -3.06 12.38 1.64
N HIS A 22 -4.35 12.19 1.43
CA HIS A 22 -5.37 13.24 1.44
C HIS A 22 -6.16 13.29 2.76
N HIS A 23 -6.32 12.16 3.44
CA HIS A 23 -7.10 12.00 4.66
C HIS A 23 -6.22 11.36 5.74
N ARG A 24 -5.73 12.16 6.68
CA ARG A 24 -5.00 11.61 7.84
C ARG A 24 -6.00 11.03 8.82
N CYS A 25 -5.93 9.71 9.03
CA CYS A 25 -6.66 9.06 10.11
C CYS A 25 -6.11 9.51 11.48
N PRO A 26 -6.87 9.33 12.58
CA PRO A 26 -6.42 9.71 13.93
C PRO A 26 -5.03 9.16 14.26
N HIS A 27 -4.75 7.91 13.91
CA HIS A 27 -3.42 7.32 14.13
C HIS A 27 -2.29 8.08 13.41
N CYS A 28 -2.50 8.44 12.14
CA CYS A 28 -1.55 9.26 11.38
C CYS A 28 -1.38 10.67 11.96
N THR A 29 -2.44 11.25 12.49
CA THR A 29 -2.42 12.61 13.05
C THR A 29 -1.75 12.64 14.42
N ASP A 30 -2.09 11.70 15.30
CA ASP A 30 -1.68 11.70 16.70
C ASP A 30 -0.26 11.15 16.88
N SER A 31 0.06 10.05 16.17
CA SER A 31 1.33 9.33 16.36
C SER A 31 2.29 9.45 15.17
N GLY A 32 1.84 10.03 14.05
CA GLY A 32 2.58 9.98 12.79
C GLY A 32 2.65 8.57 12.18
N TRP A 33 2.01 7.58 12.79
CA TRP A 33 2.11 6.17 12.43
C TRP A 33 0.72 5.56 12.25
N CYS A 34 0.55 4.71 11.24
CA CYS A 34 -0.68 3.99 11.00
C CYS A 34 -0.37 2.57 10.52
N GLN A 35 -1.00 1.58 11.17
CA GLN A 35 -0.82 0.18 10.86
C GLN A 35 -1.20 -0.15 9.41
N ASP A 36 -2.31 0.39 8.92
CA ASP A 36 -2.79 0.13 7.56
C ASP A 36 -1.81 0.65 6.50
N VAL A 37 -1.23 1.83 6.73
CA VAL A 37 -0.18 2.40 5.87
C VAL A 37 1.06 1.51 5.85
N GLN A 38 1.49 0.97 7.01
CA GLN A 38 2.65 0.06 7.07
C GLN A 38 2.39 -1.27 6.36
N ILE A 39 1.20 -1.86 6.56
CA ILE A 39 0.80 -3.09 5.86
C ILE A 39 0.76 -2.85 4.35
N ALA A 40 0.18 -1.73 3.89
CA ALA A 40 0.12 -1.38 2.49
C ALA A 40 1.52 -1.24 1.86
N ARG A 41 2.43 -0.48 2.50
CA ARG A 41 3.84 -0.35 2.07
C ARG A 41 4.54 -1.70 1.99
N THR A 42 4.33 -2.56 2.98
CA THR A 42 4.93 -3.90 3.04
C THR A 42 4.45 -4.76 1.87
N ARG A 43 3.15 -4.78 1.59
CA ARG A 43 2.56 -5.53 0.46
C ARG A 43 3.12 -5.07 -0.88
N ILE A 44 3.17 -3.75 -1.11
CA ILE A 44 3.72 -3.17 -2.33
C ILE A 44 5.20 -3.56 -2.49
N THR A 45 5.99 -3.44 -1.43
CA THR A 45 7.42 -3.78 -1.44
C THR A 45 7.64 -5.26 -1.73
N ALA A 46 6.88 -6.15 -1.09
CA ALA A 46 6.94 -7.59 -1.34
C ALA A 46 6.56 -7.94 -2.78
N TRP A 47 5.55 -7.27 -3.35
CA TRP A 47 5.16 -7.45 -4.75
C TRP A 47 6.25 -7.03 -5.73
N TYR A 48 6.90 -5.88 -5.51
CA TYR A 48 8.02 -5.47 -6.35
C TYR A 48 9.17 -6.48 -6.30
N ARG A 49 9.51 -6.98 -5.11
CA ARG A 49 10.53 -8.04 -4.95
C ARG A 49 10.15 -9.33 -5.67
N PHE A 50 8.90 -9.74 -5.58
CA PHE A 50 8.39 -10.92 -6.28
C PHE A 50 8.47 -10.75 -7.81
N ARG A 51 8.17 -9.55 -8.34
CA ARG A 51 8.22 -9.27 -9.78
C ARG A 51 9.63 -9.18 -10.37
N GLN A 52 10.63 -8.91 -9.54
CA GLN A 52 12.04 -8.84 -9.96
C GLN A 52 12.74 -10.21 -9.97
N ARG A 53 12.05 -11.26 -9.52
CA ARG A 53 12.46 -12.66 -9.68
C ARG A 53 11.78 -13.27 -10.90
#